data_AF-A0A7C1DZC3-F1
#
_entry.id   AF-A0A7C1DZC3-F1
#
_cell.length_a   1.000
_cell.length_b   1.000
_cell.length_c   1.000
_cell.angle_alpha   90.00
_cell.angle_beta   90.00
_cell.angle_gamma   90.00
#
_symmetry.space_group_name_H-M   'P 1'
#
loop_
_entity.id
_entity.type
_entity.pdbx_description
1 polymer ?
#
loop_
_entity_poly.entity_id
_entity_poly.type
_entity_poly.pdbx_seq_one_letter_code
_entity_poly.pdbx_strand_id
1 'polypeptide(L)'
;ERKKLWRELGIFPGGIHGEIMFSTGSCLTNVDGYYVSLALKAMRLGIAMAYQSQIVNEFCQDILFGIPRPHEMRTDLGVLDPDYVNILPNGHEPFLGFAIVEEARKEKWQNLAKEAGAKGIRVIANVETGQEMIQRWEMDDVFYGYTGNWIMQEAILASGCVDLFAADMNCSMPIDPIYAEKYKFKLIPVSDLVAFEGVDERLEYKPEKAKEQAEQLIQMAIDNFPKRHGIVEPITGFPMGDAVVGFSTESILEALGGTLEPLLDAVKAGSIRGIVGMVSCTTLRDSGQDVHTVKVVKELIKRDILVLSMGCGNAAVQVAGLCSPKAKEKAGPGLKAVCEALGTPPVLSYGTCTDTGRIADLIHAVSEALGGVPVPDLPMAAAAPEYMEQKATIDAIFALAFGLYTYVNPVPPVTGGPNLVKLLTEDIEKITGAKMDVETDASKAADNILAHIESKRKKLGI
;
A
#
# COMPACT_ATOMS: atom_id res chain seq x y z
N GLU A 1 -3.37 -12.58 -23.86
CA GLU A 1 -4.53 -12.00 -24.57
C GLU A 1 -4.59 -10.45 -24.43
N ARG A 2 -4.47 -9.86 -23.24
CA ARG A 2 -4.49 -8.39 -22.98
C ARG A 2 -3.64 -7.53 -23.92
N LYS A 3 -2.39 -7.93 -24.20
CA LYS A 3 -1.50 -7.21 -25.15
C LYS A 3 -2.09 -7.06 -26.56
N LYS A 4 -2.95 -7.99 -27.00
CA LYS A 4 -3.63 -7.90 -28.30
C LYS A 4 -4.71 -6.82 -28.25
N LEU A 5 -5.59 -6.90 -27.25
CA LEU A 5 -6.64 -5.92 -27.00
C LEU A 5 -6.08 -4.50 -26.88
N TRP A 6 -5.02 -4.30 -26.09
CA TRP A 6 -4.43 -2.97 -25.92
C TRP A 6 -3.90 -2.37 -27.22
N ARG A 7 -3.39 -3.18 -28.15
CA ARG A 7 -2.96 -2.70 -29.47
C ARG A 7 -4.15 -2.33 -30.35
N GLU A 8 -5.21 -3.13 -30.33
CA GLU A 8 -6.45 -2.86 -31.06
C GLU A 8 -7.13 -1.57 -30.59
N LEU A 9 -7.09 -1.30 -29.29
CA LEU A 9 -7.62 -0.07 -28.68
C LEU A 9 -6.66 1.13 -28.77
N GLY A 10 -5.41 0.95 -29.22
CA GLY A 10 -4.40 2.02 -29.25
C GLY A 10 -3.86 2.44 -27.87
N ILE A 11 -4.08 1.62 -26.84
CA ILE A 11 -3.66 1.86 -25.46
C ILE A 11 -2.43 1.04 -25.03
N PHE A 12 -1.79 0.32 -25.96
CA PHE A 12 -0.50 -0.31 -25.68
C PHE A 12 0.57 0.79 -25.50
N PRO A 13 1.22 0.88 -24.33
CA PRO A 13 2.08 2.01 -24.03
C PRO A 13 3.40 1.98 -24.79
N GLY A 14 3.95 3.16 -25.05
CA GLY A 14 5.31 3.41 -25.50
C GLY A 14 6.28 3.40 -24.32
N GLY A 15 6.75 4.57 -23.89
CA GLY A 15 7.62 4.71 -22.70
C GLY A 15 7.03 5.71 -21.70
N ILE A 16 7.12 5.41 -20.40
CA ILE A 16 6.42 6.12 -19.33
C ILE A 16 6.56 7.65 -19.39
N HIS A 17 7.77 8.19 -19.58
CA HIS A 17 7.97 9.63 -19.71
C HIS A 17 7.21 10.22 -20.92
N GLY A 18 7.21 9.50 -22.04
CA GLY A 18 6.44 9.87 -23.22
C GLY A 18 4.93 9.85 -22.96
N GLU A 19 4.44 8.84 -22.24
CA GLU A 19 3.02 8.72 -21.89
C GLU A 19 2.56 9.81 -20.91
N ILE A 20 3.41 10.20 -19.96
CA ILE A 20 3.16 11.33 -19.04
C ILE A 20 3.05 12.64 -19.85
N MET A 21 4.02 12.91 -20.74
CA MET A 21 4.00 14.10 -21.59
C MET A 21 2.78 14.12 -22.52
N PHE A 22 2.45 12.99 -23.14
CA PHE A 22 1.33 12.85 -24.07
C PHE A 22 -0.02 13.07 -23.39
N SER A 23 -0.21 12.46 -22.21
CA SER A 23 -1.45 12.60 -21.42
C SER A 23 -1.59 14.02 -20.87
N THR A 24 -0.52 14.57 -20.28
CA THR A 24 -0.52 15.94 -19.76
C THR A 24 -0.78 16.95 -20.87
N GLY A 25 -0.11 16.82 -22.02
CA GLY A 25 -0.31 17.69 -23.18
C GLY A 25 -1.74 17.65 -23.71
N SER A 26 -2.41 16.49 -23.65
CA SER A 26 -3.80 16.33 -24.09
C SER A 26 -4.80 17.04 -23.16
N CYS A 27 -4.48 17.16 -21.86
CA CYS A 27 -5.32 17.84 -20.88
C CYS A 27 -5.19 19.38 -20.90
N LEU A 28 -4.28 19.93 -21.72
CA LEU A 28 -4.15 21.38 -21.86
C LEU A 28 -5.37 22.00 -22.54
N THR A 29 -5.59 23.28 -22.25
CA THR A 29 -6.70 24.07 -22.78
C THR A 29 -6.79 23.98 -24.31
N ASN A 30 -7.96 23.57 -24.82
CA ASN A 30 -8.27 23.45 -26.25
C ASN A 30 -7.42 22.43 -27.04
N VAL A 31 -6.89 21.38 -26.39
CA VAL A 31 -6.17 20.30 -27.08
C VAL A 31 -7.09 19.11 -27.39
N ASP A 32 -7.57 18.40 -26.36
CA ASP A 32 -8.46 17.25 -26.53
C ASP A 32 -9.74 17.42 -25.71
N GLY A 33 -10.85 17.71 -26.39
CA GLY A 33 -12.17 17.85 -25.78
C GLY A 33 -12.98 16.56 -25.74
N TYR A 34 -12.44 15.43 -26.22
CA TYR A 34 -13.20 14.19 -26.35
C TYR A 34 -12.96 13.22 -25.19
N TYR A 35 -13.99 13.04 -24.35
CA TYR A 35 -13.89 12.23 -23.13
C TYR A 35 -13.43 10.78 -23.34
N VAL A 36 -13.80 10.13 -24.45
CA VAL A 36 -13.35 8.75 -24.74
C VAL A 36 -11.86 8.73 -25.06
N SER A 37 -11.39 9.70 -25.85
CA SER A 37 -9.97 9.84 -26.17
C SER A 37 -9.14 10.05 -24.91
N LEU A 38 -9.59 10.94 -24.00
CA LEU A 38 -8.94 11.16 -22.71
C LEU A 38 -8.96 9.92 -21.81
N ALA A 39 -10.07 9.17 -21.76
CA ALA A 39 -10.17 7.93 -20.98
C ALA A 39 -9.20 6.85 -21.49
N LEU A 40 -9.09 6.68 -22.81
CA LEU A 40 -8.13 5.74 -23.40
C LEU A 40 -6.67 6.14 -23.12
N LYS A 41 -6.36 7.44 -23.13
CA LYS A 41 -5.04 7.94 -22.73
C LYS A 41 -4.75 7.67 -21.25
N ALA A 42 -5.73 7.88 -20.38
CA ALA A 42 -5.59 7.56 -18.95
C ALA A 42 -5.33 6.05 -18.74
N MET A 43 -6.04 5.18 -19.46
CA MET A 43 -5.79 3.73 -19.43
C MET A 43 -4.40 3.36 -19.93
N ARG A 44 -3.96 3.98 -21.04
CA ARG A 44 -2.62 3.79 -21.59
C ARG A 44 -1.53 4.21 -20.60
N LEU A 45 -1.71 5.35 -19.92
CA LEU A 45 -0.83 5.81 -18.86
C LEU A 45 -0.83 4.84 -17.67
N GLY A 46 -2.00 4.30 -17.29
CA GLY A 46 -2.12 3.30 -16.22
C GLY A 46 -1.36 2.01 -16.53
N ILE A 47 -1.43 1.51 -17.77
CA ILE A 47 -0.66 0.34 -18.21
C ILE A 47 0.85 0.64 -18.19
N ALA A 48 1.27 1.83 -18.63
CA ALA A 48 2.68 2.24 -18.56
C ALA A 48 3.17 2.31 -17.10
N MET A 49 2.37 2.91 -16.22
CA MET A 49 2.66 3.06 -14.80
C MET A 49 2.87 1.69 -14.14
N ALA A 50 1.96 0.73 -14.34
CA ALA A 50 2.06 -0.60 -13.74
C ALA A 50 3.27 -1.40 -14.26
N TYR A 51 3.44 -1.50 -15.59
CA TYR A 51 4.43 -2.40 -16.20
C TYR A 51 5.81 -1.79 -16.50
N GLN A 52 5.95 -0.47 -16.47
CA GLN A 52 7.21 0.22 -16.78
C GLN A 52 7.80 0.96 -15.58
N SER A 53 7.01 1.22 -14.55
CA SER A 53 7.46 1.92 -13.34
C SER A 53 7.31 1.05 -12.10
N GLN A 54 6.08 0.71 -11.72
CA GLN A 54 5.79 -0.01 -10.48
C GLN A 54 6.49 -1.38 -10.42
N ILE A 55 6.30 -2.25 -11.42
CA ILE A 55 6.93 -3.56 -11.42
C ILE A 55 8.47 -3.50 -11.45
N VAL A 56 9.02 -2.52 -12.16
CA VAL A 56 10.48 -2.31 -12.24
C VAL A 56 11.01 -1.87 -10.89
N ASN A 57 10.31 -0.93 -10.24
CA ASN A 57 10.62 -0.48 -8.89
C ASN A 57 10.64 -1.66 -7.91
N GLU A 58 9.57 -2.46 -7.89
CA GLU A 58 9.47 -3.60 -6.96
C GLU A 58 10.59 -4.63 -7.17
N PHE A 59 10.88 -5.01 -8.42
CA PHE A 59 11.99 -5.94 -8.68
C PHE A 59 13.35 -5.36 -8.32
N CYS A 60 13.58 -4.06 -8.55
CA CYS A 60 14.81 -3.41 -8.11
C CYS A 60 14.94 -3.43 -6.59
N GLN A 61 13.86 -3.13 -5.86
CA GLN A 61 13.86 -3.18 -4.40
C GLN A 61 14.06 -4.60 -3.87
N ASP A 62 13.47 -5.61 -4.50
CA ASP A 62 13.67 -7.00 -4.12
C ASP A 62 15.13 -7.46 -4.33
N ILE A 63 15.76 -7.03 -5.41
CA ILE A 63 17.17 -7.31 -5.69
C ILE A 63 18.07 -6.66 -4.63
N LEU A 64 17.73 -5.45 -4.19
CA LEU A 64 18.55 -4.68 -3.25
C LEU A 64 18.35 -5.12 -1.79
N PHE A 65 17.11 -5.39 -1.38
CA PHE A 65 16.73 -5.52 0.02
C PHE A 65 16.11 -6.87 0.38
N GLY A 66 15.91 -7.73 -0.62
CA GLY A 66 15.33 -9.06 -0.48
C GLY A 66 13.87 -9.13 -0.92
N ILE A 67 13.48 -10.31 -1.41
CA ILE A 67 12.09 -10.61 -1.75
C ILE A 67 11.28 -10.69 -0.44
N PRO A 68 10.11 -10.05 -0.34
CA PRO A 68 9.25 -10.13 0.85
C PRO A 68 8.90 -11.57 1.23
N ARG A 69 8.99 -11.90 2.53
CA ARG A 69 8.64 -13.23 3.07
C ARG A 69 7.75 -13.10 4.33
N PRO A 70 6.77 -13.99 4.53
CA PRO A 70 5.88 -13.99 5.69
C PRO A 70 6.62 -14.00 7.02
N HIS A 71 6.42 -12.96 7.83
CA HIS A 71 6.92 -12.89 9.20
C HIS A 71 6.02 -12.00 10.09
N GLU A 72 6.19 -12.10 11.40
CA GLU A 72 5.42 -11.33 12.38
C GLU A 72 5.94 -9.90 12.53
N MET A 73 5.02 -8.96 12.76
CA MET A 73 5.30 -7.55 12.96
C MET A 73 4.46 -6.95 14.10
N ARG A 74 5.06 -6.02 14.85
CA ARG A 74 4.38 -5.12 15.81
C ARG A 74 3.85 -3.86 15.11
N THR A 75 2.61 -3.48 15.38
CA THR A 75 1.99 -2.27 14.79
C THR A 75 1.16 -1.45 15.77
N ASP A 76 0.59 -0.34 15.30
CA ASP A 76 -0.18 0.68 16.06
C ASP A 76 0.71 1.58 16.93
N LEU A 77 0.15 2.63 17.51
CA LEU A 77 0.88 3.71 18.20
C LEU A 77 1.66 3.25 19.44
N GLY A 78 1.35 2.08 19.99
CA GLY A 78 2.06 1.47 21.11
C GLY A 78 3.51 1.05 20.80
N VAL A 79 3.93 1.12 19.53
CA VAL A 79 5.35 0.94 19.15
C VAL A 79 6.25 2.11 19.54
N LEU A 80 5.66 3.27 19.86
CA LEU A 80 6.38 4.48 20.25
C LEU A 80 6.67 4.47 21.75
N ASP A 81 7.95 4.63 22.11
CA ASP A 81 8.41 4.65 23.51
C ASP A 81 9.25 5.91 23.75
N PRO A 82 8.80 6.83 24.63
CA PRO A 82 9.48 8.11 24.82
C PRO A 82 10.85 8.01 25.49
N ASP A 83 11.21 6.83 26.02
CA ASP A 83 12.52 6.57 26.64
C ASP A 83 13.57 6.10 25.61
N TYR A 84 13.18 5.86 24.36
CA TYR A 84 14.09 5.57 23.25
C TYR A 84 14.20 6.78 22.32
N VAL A 85 15.32 6.88 21.61
CA VAL A 85 15.43 7.78 20.46
C VAL A 85 14.62 7.19 19.32
N ASN A 86 13.47 7.79 18.98
CA ASN A 86 12.61 7.30 17.90
C ASN A 86 12.88 8.05 16.59
N ILE A 87 13.31 7.30 15.57
CA ILE A 87 13.56 7.78 14.21
C ILE A 87 12.50 7.18 13.29
N LEU A 88 11.76 8.02 12.57
CA LEU A 88 10.69 7.61 11.66
C LEU A 88 11.05 7.95 10.21
N PRO A 89 11.50 6.97 9.41
CA PRO A 89 11.50 7.07 7.95
C PRO A 89 10.06 7.13 7.44
N ASN A 90 9.71 8.21 6.72
CA ASN A 90 8.37 8.49 6.26
C ASN A 90 8.32 8.80 4.77
N GLY A 91 7.33 8.21 4.10
CA GLY A 91 6.97 8.51 2.74
C GLY A 91 6.81 7.24 1.92
N HIS A 92 7.53 7.12 0.81
CA HIS A 92 7.46 6.03 -0.17
C HIS A 92 8.83 5.58 -0.71
N GLU A 93 9.94 6.25 -0.35
CA GLU A 93 11.29 5.90 -0.78
C GLU A 93 12.09 5.26 0.37
N PRO A 94 12.18 3.91 0.46
CA PRO A 94 12.66 3.24 1.67
C PRO A 94 14.18 3.27 1.88
N PHE A 95 14.93 3.82 0.92
CA PHE A 95 16.37 3.65 0.83
C PHE A 95 17.13 4.16 2.05
N LEU A 96 16.84 5.38 2.51
CA LEU A 96 17.44 5.91 3.73
C LEU A 96 16.90 5.23 4.98
N GLY A 97 15.65 4.76 4.95
CA GLY A 97 15.10 3.96 6.05
C GLY A 97 15.92 2.69 6.30
N PHE A 98 16.22 1.92 5.26
CA PHE A 98 17.09 0.74 5.34
C PHE A 98 18.49 1.10 5.87
N ALA A 99 19.12 2.15 5.32
CA ALA A 99 20.45 2.59 5.77
C ALA A 99 20.47 3.03 7.24
N ILE A 100 19.42 3.72 7.71
CA ILE A 100 19.26 4.12 9.12
C ILE A 100 19.18 2.88 10.01
N VAL A 101 18.40 1.86 9.64
CA VAL A 101 18.31 0.62 10.43
C VAL A 101 19.66 -0.08 10.54
N GLU A 102 20.39 -0.23 9.42
CA GLU A 102 21.72 -0.88 9.43
C GLU A 102 22.72 -0.16 10.33
N GLU A 103 22.75 1.17 10.27
CA GLU A 103 23.63 1.96 11.13
C GLU A 103 23.15 1.93 12.58
N ALA A 104 21.86 2.12 12.85
CA ALA A 104 21.31 2.13 14.21
C ALA A 104 21.50 0.81 14.96
N ARG A 105 21.64 -0.33 14.25
CA ARG A 105 21.98 -1.64 14.82
C ARG A 105 23.39 -1.72 15.41
N LYS A 106 24.30 -0.81 15.06
CA LYS A 106 25.68 -0.83 15.57
C LYS A 106 25.77 -0.33 17.00
N GLU A 107 26.56 -1.02 17.82
CA GLU A 107 26.73 -0.69 19.25
C GLU A 107 27.17 0.76 19.49
N LYS A 108 27.99 1.34 18.62
CA LYS A 108 28.39 2.75 18.68
C LYS A 108 27.18 3.68 18.85
N TRP A 109 26.17 3.53 17.98
CA TRP A 109 25.01 4.41 17.97
C TRP A 109 24.09 4.16 19.15
N GLN A 110 23.88 2.89 19.51
CA GLN A 110 23.12 2.52 20.71
C GLN A 110 23.76 3.06 22.00
N ASN A 111 25.09 3.05 22.10
CA ASN A 111 25.81 3.60 23.26
C ASN A 111 25.74 5.13 23.30
N LEU A 112 25.88 5.83 22.17
CA LEU A 112 25.71 7.28 22.11
C LEU A 112 24.30 7.72 22.53
N ALA A 113 23.27 6.98 22.12
CA ALA A 113 21.90 7.25 22.58
C ALA A 113 21.74 7.08 24.11
N LYS A 114 22.40 6.06 24.69
CA LYS A 114 22.43 5.85 26.14
C LYS A 114 23.17 6.95 26.89
N GLU A 115 24.28 7.43 26.34
CA GLU A 115 25.02 8.58 26.87
C GLU A 115 24.18 9.86 26.85
N ALA A 116 23.30 10.01 25.85
CA ALA A 116 22.32 11.09 25.77
C ALA A 116 21.10 10.92 26.70
N GLY A 117 21.01 9.82 27.45
CA GLY A 117 19.97 9.55 28.44
C GLY A 117 18.81 8.68 27.95
N ALA A 118 18.84 8.18 26.72
CA ALA A 118 17.85 7.23 26.21
C ALA A 118 18.18 5.77 26.60
N LYS A 119 17.24 4.85 26.42
CA LYS A 119 17.50 3.39 26.56
C LYS A 119 18.25 2.81 25.36
N GLY A 120 18.17 3.48 24.21
CA GLY A 120 18.75 3.09 22.92
C GLY A 120 18.06 3.84 21.78
N ILE A 121 18.27 3.38 20.55
CA ILE A 121 17.61 3.91 19.34
C ILE A 121 16.59 2.89 18.85
N ARG A 122 15.40 3.37 18.49
CA ARG A 122 14.41 2.64 17.72
C ARG A 122 14.13 3.35 16.41
N VAL A 123 14.19 2.59 15.33
CA VAL A 123 13.67 2.99 14.02
C VAL A 123 12.27 2.43 13.92
N ILE A 124 11.30 3.33 13.73
CA ILE A 124 9.88 2.98 13.63
C ILE A 124 9.46 3.21 12.18
N ALA A 125 9.06 2.15 11.50
CA ALA A 125 8.52 2.21 10.15
C ALA A 125 7.24 3.07 10.13
N ASN A 126 7.10 3.92 9.12
CA ASN A 126 5.95 4.82 8.97
C ASN A 126 5.47 4.91 7.52
N VAL A 127 4.15 4.83 7.30
CA VAL A 127 3.49 4.90 5.98
C VAL A 127 4.07 3.87 4.99
N GLU A 128 4.34 4.22 3.73
CA GLU A 128 4.69 3.24 2.70
C GLU A 128 6.20 2.98 2.63
N THR A 129 7.05 3.96 2.95
CA THR A 129 8.47 3.73 3.23
C THR A 129 8.62 2.68 4.32
N GLY A 130 7.86 2.83 5.42
CA GLY A 130 7.79 1.81 6.45
C GLY A 130 7.27 0.47 5.92
N GLN A 131 6.19 0.48 5.15
CA GLN A 131 5.59 -0.72 4.58
C GLN A 131 6.55 -1.51 3.67
N GLU A 132 7.39 -0.81 2.89
CA GLU A 132 8.45 -1.41 2.07
C GLU A 132 9.53 -2.08 2.92
N MET A 133 9.86 -1.49 4.06
CA MET A 133 10.85 -2.04 4.99
C MET A 133 10.30 -3.27 5.72
N ILE A 134 9.10 -3.16 6.32
CA ILE A 134 8.49 -4.25 7.09
C ILE A 134 8.13 -5.44 6.23
N GLN A 135 7.89 -5.27 4.92
CA GLN A 135 7.62 -6.43 4.09
C GLN A 135 8.87 -7.27 3.82
N ARG A 136 10.07 -6.70 4.00
CA ARG A 136 11.35 -7.35 3.69
C ARG A 136 12.14 -7.76 4.93
N TRP A 137 12.17 -6.93 5.97
CA TRP A 137 13.02 -7.15 7.15
C TRP A 137 12.20 -7.42 8.40
N GLU A 138 12.61 -8.46 9.14
CA GLU A 138 12.03 -8.78 10.43
C GLU A 138 12.33 -7.71 11.48
N MET A 139 11.39 -7.58 12.42
CA MET A 139 11.50 -6.66 13.54
C MET A 139 12.47 -7.17 14.61
N ASP A 140 13.22 -6.24 15.23
CA ASP A 140 14.13 -6.51 16.34
C ASP A 140 14.05 -5.37 17.38
N ASP A 141 15.01 -5.27 18.31
CA ASP A 141 15.00 -4.23 19.34
C ASP A 141 15.34 -2.82 18.81
N VAL A 142 15.83 -2.72 17.57
CA VAL A 142 16.18 -1.48 16.88
C VAL A 142 15.14 -1.15 15.81
N PHE A 143 14.91 -2.03 14.83
CA PHE A 143 13.81 -1.89 13.89
C PHE A 143 12.54 -2.44 14.56
N TYR A 144 11.83 -1.56 15.26
CA TYR A 144 10.97 -2.02 16.34
C TYR A 144 9.53 -2.27 15.88
N GLY A 145 8.92 -1.37 15.11
CA GLY A 145 7.54 -1.58 14.72
C GLY A 145 7.08 -0.62 13.66
N TYR A 146 5.79 -0.70 13.35
CA TYR A 146 5.14 0.05 12.30
C TYR A 146 3.96 0.86 12.83
N THR A 147 3.95 2.16 12.59
CA THR A 147 2.86 3.01 13.08
C THR A 147 1.55 2.71 12.34
N GLY A 148 1.53 2.86 11.02
CA GLY A 148 0.42 2.62 10.08
C GLY A 148 0.35 3.66 8.96
N ASN A 149 -0.85 4.06 8.55
CA ASN A 149 -1.05 4.94 7.38
C ASN A 149 -0.89 6.44 7.65
N TRP A 150 -1.00 7.24 6.58
CA TRP A 150 -0.71 8.67 6.57
C TRP A 150 -1.57 9.53 7.51
N ILE A 151 -2.82 9.15 7.81
CA ILE A 151 -3.69 9.95 8.70
C ILE A 151 -3.21 9.87 10.14
N MET A 152 -2.56 8.77 10.53
CA MET A 152 -2.05 8.61 11.88
C MET A 152 -0.87 9.53 12.19
N GLN A 153 -0.26 10.15 11.19
CA GLN A 153 0.90 11.02 11.35
C GLN A 153 0.66 12.14 12.37
N GLU A 154 -0.48 12.82 12.34
CA GLU A 154 -0.76 13.86 13.34
C GLU A 154 -0.77 13.30 14.77
N ALA A 155 -1.30 12.10 14.98
CA ALA A 155 -1.31 11.44 16.29
C ALA A 155 0.10 10.97 16.71
N ILE A 156 0.87 10.45 15.75
CA ILE A 156 2.26 10.02 15.92
C ILE A 156 3.14 11.19 16.33
N LEU A 157 3.06 12.32 15.62
CA LEU A 157 3.81 13.53 15.94
C LEU A 157 3.34 14.13 17.27
N ALA A 158 2.02 14.12 17.53
CA ALA A 158 1.45 14.63 18.77
C ALA A 158 1.68 13.74 20.00
N SER A 159 2.11 12.49 19.82
CA SER A 159 2.50 11.61 20.93
C SER A 159 3.64 12.19 21.76
N GLY A 160 4.44 13.11 21.19
CA GLY A 160 5.61 13.64 21.84
C GLY A 160 6.76 12.64 21.96
N CYS A 161 6.71 11.51 21.24
CA CYS A 161 7.71 10.44 21.30
C CYS A 161 8.73 10.49 20.16
N VAL A 162 8.52 11.28 19.10
CA VAL A 162 9.36 11.29 17.88
C VAL A 162 10.55 12.22 18.07
N ASP A 163 11.77 11.76 17.78
CA ASP A 163 12.98 12.59 17.84
C ASP A 163 13.39 13.10 16.46
N LEU A 164 13.24 12.26 15.43
CA LEU A 164 13.48 12.64 14.03
C LEU A 164 12.44 12.00 13.10
N PHE A 165 11.97 12.82 12.17
CA PHE A 165 11.05 12.47 11.12
C PHE A 165 11.72 12.75 9.76
N ALA A 166 12.12 11.68 9.07
CA ALA A 166 12.81 11.74 7.78
C ALA A 166 11.77 11.63 6.66
N ALA A 167 11.48 12.76 6.01
CA ALA A 167 10.38 12.90 5.07
C ALA A 167 10.90 12.81 3.62
N ASP A 168 10.58 11.74 2.90
CA ASP A 168 11.05 11.54 1.52
C ASP A 168 10.10 12.14 0.47
N MET A 169 8.87 11.65 0.33
CA MET A 169 7.98 11.91 -0.80
C MET A 169 6.53 12.14 -0.32
N ASN A 170 5.53 11.51 -0.96
CA ASN A 170 4.12 11.56 -0.58
C ASN A 170 3.92 11.28 0.91
N CYS A 171 2.85 11.82 1.47
CA CYS A 171 2.54 11.78 2.90
C CYS A 171 3.48 12.60 3.80
N SER A 172 4.35 13.43 3.23
CA SER A 172 5.00 14.56 3.89
C SER A 172 4.01 15.73 3.97
N MET A 173 3.37 15.94 5.13
CA MET A 173 2.23 16.86 5.23
C MET A 173 2.72 18.30 5.33
N PRO A 174 2.16 19.26 4.56
CA PRO A 174 2.56 20.67 4.66
C PRO A 174 2.42 21.29 6.06
N ILE A 175 1.64 20.66 6.95
CA ILE A 175 1.44 21.07 8.35
C ILE A 175 2.55 20.57 9.29
N ASP A 176 3.39 19.62 8.85
CA ASP A 176 4.44 18.99 9.67
C ASP A 176 5.36 20.00 10.38
N PRO A 177 5.75 21.15 9.78
CA PRO A 177 6.57 22.15 10.49
C PRO A 177 5.93 22.68 11.78
N ILE A 178 4.60 22.84 11.81
CA ILE A 178 3.88 23.31 13.00
C ILE A 178 3.95 22.24 14.11
N TYR A 179 3.83 20.97 13.72
CA TYR A 179 4.01 19.85 14.65
C TYR A 179 5.45 19.75 15.14
N ALA A 180 6.44 19.92 14.25
CA ALA A 180 7.87 19.91 14.59
C ALA A 180 8.22 20.99 15.60
N GLU A 181 7.71 22.21 15.41
CA GLU A 181 7.90 23.30 16.35
C GLU A 181 7.26 22.99 17.71
N LYS A 182 6.02 22.48 17.72
CA LYS A 182 5.25 22.22 18.94
C LYS A 182 5.80 21.04 19.75
N TYR A 183 6.06 19.92 19.08
CA TYR A 183 6.48 18.65 19.70
C TYR A 183 7.99 18.41 19.64
N LYS A 184 8.76 19.41 19.18
CA LYS A 184 10.23 19.47 19.28
C LYS A 184 10.95 18.27 18.64
N PHE A 185 10.41 17.72 17.55
CA PHE A 185 11.12 16.74 16.74
C PHE A 185 11.87 17.40 15.58
N LYS A 186 12.89 16.72 15.05
CA LYS A 186 13.60 17.14 13.85
C LYS A 186 12.83 16.69 12.60
N LEU A 187 12.31 17.63 11.82
CA LEU A 187 11.72 17.38 10.50
C LEU A 187 12.80 17.57 9.43
N ILE A 188 13.21 16.48 8.76
CA ILE A 188 14.27 16.52 7.75
C ILE A 188 13.73 15.99 6.43
N PRO A 189 13.53 16.85 5.41
CA PRO A 189 13.34 16.41 4.04
C PRO A 189 14.57 15.64 3.55
N VAL A 190 14.35 14.45 3.01
CA VAL A 190 15.42 13.58 2.49
C VAL A 190 15.32 13.29 1.00
N SER A 191 14.36 13.90 0.30
CA SER A 191 14.25 13.88 -1.17
C SER A 191 14.20 15.30 -1.70
N ASP A 192 14.58 15.50 -2.96
CA ASP A 192 14.46 16.80 -3.64
C ASP A 192 12.99 17.20 -3.92
N LEU A 193 12.10 16.21 -3.93
CA LEU A 193 10.65 16.37 -4.13
C LEU A 193 9.94 17.03 -2.94
N VAL A 194 10.51 16.96 -1.73
CA VAL A 194 9.87 17.45 -0.51
C VAL A 194 10.53 18.72 -0.01
N ALA A 195 9.69 19.72 0.19
CA ALA A 195 10.06 21.03 0.70
C ALA A 195 8.96 21.54 1.62
N PHE A 196 9.34 22.02 2.80
CA PHE A 196 8.42 22.66 3.73
C PHE A 196 8.78 24.14 3.89
N GLU A 197 7.75 24.98 4.03
CA GLU A 197 7.95 26.37 4.39
C GLU A 197 8.59 26.48 5.79
N GLY A 198 9.63 27.29 5.91
CA GLY A 198 10.37 27.47 7.17
C GLY A 198 11.33 26.33 7.54
N VAL A 199 11.56 25.35 6.67
CA VAL A 199 12.54 24.27 6.89
C VAL A 199 13.67 24.35 5.87
N ASP A 200 14.79 24.92 6.33
CA ASP A 200 16.01 25.11 5.52
C ASP A 200 16.94 23.88 5.57
N GLU A 201 16.93 23.13 6.68
CA GLU A 201 17.76 21.94 6.86
C GLU A 201 17.17 20.77 6.06
N ARG A 202 17.93 20.26 5.09
CA ARG A 202 17.54 19.14 4.20
C ARG A 202 18.73 18.23 3.94
N LEU A 203 18.44 16.96 3.70
CA LEU A 203 19.46 15.95 3.40
C LEU A 203 19.03 15.07 2.21
N GLU A 204 19.09 15.65 1.02
CA GLU A 204 18.74 14.98 -0.24
C GLU A 204 19.49 13.66 -0.43
N TYR A 205 18.76 12.55 -0.56
CA TYR A 205 19.29 11.20 -0.70
C TYR A 205 20.26 11.08 -1.87
N LYS A 206 21.45 10.55 -1.59
CA LYS A 206 22.47 10.22 -2.58
C LYS A 206 22.89 8.78 -2.36
N PRO A 207 22.60 7.85 -3.29
CA PRO A 207 22.87 6.42 -3.11
C PRO A 207 24.30 6.12 -2.65
N GLU A 208 25.30 6.82 -3.21
CA GLU A 208 26.71 6.64 -2.87
C GLU A 208 27.10 7.18 -1.48
N LYS A 209 26.23 7.96 -0.83
CA LYS A 209 26.41 8.53 0.51
C LYS A 209 25.38 8.04 1.52
N ALA A 210 24.52 7.09 1.17
CA ALA A 210 23.40 6.65 1.99
C ALA A 210 23.81 6.34 3.44
N LYS A 211 24.95 5.68 3.63
CA LYS A 211 25.54 5.40 4.94
C LYS A 211 25.88 6.68 5.72
N GLU A 212 26.63 7.60 5.12
CA GLU A 212 27.02 8.87 5.77
C GLU A 212 25.79 9.71 6.13
N GLN A 213 24.77 9.67 5.27
CA GLN A 213 23.50 10.36 5.50
C GLN A 213 22.71 9.74 6.64
N ALA A 214 22.64 8.40 6.70
CA ALA A 214 22.04 7.69 7.83
C ALA A 214 22.74 8.02 9.15
N GLU A 215 24.08 8.01 9.18
CA GLU A 215 24.87 8.42 10.35
C GLU A 215 24.55 9.87 10.79
N GLN A 216 24.39 10.80 9.85
CA GLN A 216 24.00 12.18 10.15
C GLN A 216 22.59 12.27 10.76
N LEU A 217 21.61 11.57 10.17
CA LEU A 217 20.23 11.55 10.69
C LEU A 217 20.18 10.92 12.09
N ILE A 218 20.90 9.82 12.33
CA ILE A 218 20.97 9.22 13.66
C ILE A 218 21.57 10.19 14.68
N GLN A 219 22.66 10.87 14.34
CA GLN A 219 23.25 11.88 15.23
C GLN A 219 22.27 13.01 15.53
N MET A 220 21.58 13.54 14.51
CA MET A 220 20.56 14.58 14.68
C MET A 220 19.43 14.14 15.62
N ALA A 221 18.99 12.89 15.54
CA ALA A 221 17.96 12.34 16.41
C ALA A 221 18.43 12.23 17.86
N ILE A 222 19.65 11.70 18.08
CA ILE A 222 20.26 11.58 19.42
C ILE A 222 20.43 12.97 20.06
N ASP A 223 20.94 13.95 19.29
CA ASP A 223 21.13 15.33 19.77
C ASP A 223 19.81 16.03 20.10
N ASN A 224 18.70 15.58 19.48
CA ASN A 224 17.38 16.14 19.69
C ASN A 224 16.63 15.51 20.88
N PHE A 225 16.92 14.24 21.21
CA PHE A 225 16.30 13.51 22.32
C PHE A 225 16.22 14.29 23.64
N PRO A 226 17.33 14.84 24.20
CA PRO A 226 17.25 15.57 25.46
C PRO A 226 16.42 16.86 25.36
N LYS A 227 16.31 17.47 24.17
CA LYS A 227 15.50 18.69 23.96
C LYS A 227 14.02 18.38 23.98
N ARG A 228 13.60 17.33 23.23
CA ARG A 228 12.22 16.85 23.25
C ARG A 228 11.86 16.40 24.66
N HIS A 229 12.65 15.51 25.24
CA HIS A 229 12.38 14.87 26.53
C HIS A 229 12.35 15.89 27.70
N GLY A 230 13.07 17.01 27.60
CA GLY A 230 13.06 18.07 28.62
C GLY A 230 11.90 19.08 28.52
N ILE A 231 11.12 19.08 27.43
CA ILE A 231 10.11 20.11 27.14
C ILE A 231 8.73 19.51 26.89
N VAL A 232 8.66 18.35 26.23
CA VAL A 232 7.43 17.75 25.73
C VAL A 232 7.04 16.59 26.63
N GLU A 233 5.86 16.71 27.25
CA GLU A 233 5.25 15.60 27.99
C GLU A 233 4.72 14.57 26.98
N PRO A 234 5.21 13.32 27.00
CA PRO A 234 4.77 12.29 26.06
C PRO A 234 3.42 11.69 26.47
N ILE A 235 2.62 11.32 25.47
CA ILE A 235 1.41 10.52 25.66
C ILE A 235 1.78 9.06 25.41
N THR A 236 1.48 8.19 26.37
CA THR A 236 1.81 6.76 26.34
C THR A 236 0.57 5.90 26.61
N GLY A 237 0.72 4.57 26.56
CA GLY A 237 -0.39 3.63 26.81
C GLY A 237 -1.29 3.40 25.60
N PHE A 238 -0.80 3.72 24.40
CA PHE A 238 -1.48 3.37 23.16
C PHE A 238 -1.49 1.86 22.91
N PRO A 239 -2.50 1.33 22.19
CA PRO A 239 -2.55 -0.08 21.79
C PRO A 239 -1.36 -0.47 20.92
N MET A 240 -0.94 -1.74 21.03
CA MET A 240 0.02 -2.38 20.15
C MET A 240 -0.62 -3.65 19.59
N GLY A 241 -0.59 -3.78 18.26
CA GLY A 241 -1.15 -4.91 17.52
C GLY A 241 -0.07 -5.83 16.94
N ASP A 242 -0.52 -7.01 16.47
CA ASP A 242 0.27 -7.98 15.73
C ASP A 242 -0.29 -8.18 14.30
N ALA A 243 0.59 -8.31 13.31
CA ALA A 243 0.25 -8.65 11.93
C ALA A 243 1.31 -9.57 11.31
N VAL A 244 0.92 -10.36 10.31
CA VAL A 244 1.85 -11.08 9.43
C VAL A 244 1.96 -10.31 8.12
N VAL A 245 3.18 -9.96 7.75
CA VAL A 245 3.52 -9.14 6.56
C VAL A 245 4.49 -9.89 5.65
N GLY A 246 4.78 -9.34 4.47
CA GLY A 246 5.76 -9.92 3.56
C GLY A 246 5.20 -10.98 2.62
N PHE A 247 3.91 -10.92 2.27
CA PHE A 247 3.34 -11.81 1.25
C PHE A 247 3.61 -11.26 -0.15
N SER A 248 4.64 -11.75 -0.85
CA SER A 248 4.84 -11.56 -2.29
C SER A 248 4.27 -12.72 -3.13
N THR A 249 4.20 -12.57 -4.46
CA THR A 249 3.90 -13.67 -5.40
C THR A 249 4.74 -14.92 -5.11
N GLU A 250 6.05 -14.74 -4.95
CA GLU A 250 7.03 -15.81 -4.71
C GLU A 250 6.78 -16.51 -3.39
N SER A 251 6.50 -15.75 -2.33
CA SER A 251 6.21 -16.32 -1.00
C SER A 251 4.89 -17.06 -0.95
N ILE A 252 3.87 -16.57 -1.67
CA ILE A 252 2.58 -17.25 -1.80
C ILE A 252 2.78 -18.57 -2.54
N LEU A 253 3.52 -18.56 -3.65
CA LEU A 253 3.85 -19.78 -4.39
C LEU A 253 4.59 -20.80 -3.51
N GLU A 254 5.59 -20.35 -2.75
CA GLU A 254 6.36 -21.20 -1.84
C GLU A 254 5.50 -21.81 -0.74
N ALA A 255 4.63 -21.01 -0.12
CA ALA A 255 3.67 -21.47 0.90
C ALA A 255 2.67 -22.50 0.34
N LEU A 256 2.43 -22.49 -0.96
CA LEU A 256 1.59 -23.45 -1.69
C LEU A 256 2.39 -24.62 -2.27
N GLY A 257 3.65 -24.82 -1.87
CA GLY A 257 4.48 -25.94 -2.33
C GLY A 257 5.12 -25.75 -3.71
N GLY A 258 5.28 -24.50 -4.14
CA GLY A 258 5.96 -24.12 -5.39
C GLY A 258 5.05 -24.02 -6.62
N THR A 259 3.74 -24.17 -6.46
CA THR A 259 2.75 -24.09 -7.54
C THR A 259 1.47 -23.38 -7.07
N LEU A 260 0.71 -22.80 -8.00
CA LEU A 260 -0.61 -22.22 -7.70
C LEU A 260 -1.71 -23.27 -7.55
N GLU A 261 -1.45 -24.55 -7.87
CA GLU A 261 -2.45 -25.62 -7.85
C GLU A 261 -3.28 -25.66 -6.56
N PRO A 262 -2.71 -25.60 -5.33
CA PRO A 262 -3.53 -25.62 -4.12
C PRO A 262 -4.47 -24.42 -3.97
N LEU A 263 -4.04 -23.23 -4.40
CA LEU A 263 -4.90 -22.05 -4.43
C LEU A 263 -6.03 -22.21 -5.46
N LEU A 264 -5.70 -22.72 -6.65
CA LEU A 264 -6.68 -22.98 -7.70
C LEU A 264 -7.69 -24.04 -7.29
N ASP A 265 -7.26 -25.09 -6.60
CA ASP A 265 -8.13 -26.15 -6.10
C ASP A 265 -9.05 -25.63 -4.99
N ALA A 266 -8.54 -24.78 -4.09
CA ALA A 266 -9.38 -24.08 -3.11
C ALA A 266 -10.44 -23.19 -3.80
N VAL A 267 -10.07 -22.53 -4.91
CA VAL A 267 -11.01 -21.74 -5.72
C VAL A 267 -12.04 -22.65 -6.39
N LYS A 268 -11.62 -23.72 -7.09
CA LYS A 268 -12.53 -24.67 -7.76
C LYS A 268 -13.48 -25.36 -6.77
N ALA A 269 -12.99 -25.75 -5.60
CA ALA A 269 -13.79 -26.37 -4.55
C ALA A 269 -14.77 -25.39 -3.87
N GLY A 270 -14.58 -24.08 -4.06
CA GLY A 270 -15.41 -23.05 -3.45
C GLY A 270 -15.03 -22.71 -2.01
N SER A 271 -13.97 -23.30 -1.46
CA SER A 271 -13.39 -22.89 -0.17
C SER A 271 -12.90 -21.45 -0.21
N ILE A 272 -12.40 -21.01 -1.37
CA ILE A 272 -12.19 -19.59 -1.69
C ILE A 272 -13.13 -19.25 -2.84
N ARG A 273 -14.06 -18.31 -2.65
CA ARG A 273 -15.02 -17.93 -3.69
C ARG A 273 -14.34 -17.13 -4.79
N GLY A 274 -13.45 -16.22 -4.40
CA GLY A 274 -12.60 -15.46 -5.30
C GLY A 274 -11.53 -14.68 -4.54
N ILE A 275 -10.77 -13.86 -5.27
CA ILE A 275 -9.65 -13.09 -4.73
C ILE A 275 -9.89 -11.61 -5.02
N VAL A 276 -9.73 -10.76 -4.01
CA VAL A 276 -9.83 -9.31 -4.16
C VAL A 276 -8.48 -8.66 -3.89
N GLY A 277 -7.95 -7.96 -4.88
CA GLY A 277 -6.84 -7.03 -4.69
C GLY A 277 -7.38 -5.71 -4.15
N MET A 278 -7.10 -5.42 -2.89
CA MET A 278 -7.51 -4.17 -2.25
C MET A 278 -6.34 -3.19 -2.26
N VAL A 279 -6.42 -2.16 -3.11
CA VAL A 279 -5.47 -1.05 -3.16
C VAL A 279 -6.23 0.18 -2.71
N SER A 280 -5.87 0.72 -1.55
CA SER A 280 -6.67 1.77 -0.89
C SER A 280 -5.74 2.79 -0.26
N CYS A 281 -6.19 4.05 -0.25
CA CYS A 281 -5.66 5.02 0.70
C CYS A 281 -6.52 4.98 1.97
N THR A 282 -6.57 6.12 2.66
CA THR A 282 -7.51 6.40 3.74
C THR A 282 -7.90 7.87 3.68
N THR A 283 -9.05 8.23 4.23
CA THR A 283 -9.57 9.61 4.24
C THR A 283 -10.52 9.87 5.41
N LEU A 284 -10.58 11.12 5.88
CA LEU A 284 -11.56 11.57 6.90
C LEU A 284 -12.92 11.98 6.31
N ARG A 285 -13.05 12.05 4.97
CA ARG A 285 -14.17 12.71 4.29
C ARG A 285 -15.55 12.16 4.64
N ASP A 286 -15.72 10.84 4.67
CA ASP A 286 -17.04 10.19 4.71
C ASP A 286 -17.31 9.47 6.05
N SER A 287 -16.55 8.41 6.33
CA SER A 287 -16.79 7.53 7.49
C SER A 287 -15.80 7.70 8.64
N GLY A 288 -14.83 8.60 8.49
CA GLY A 288 -13.64 8.67 9.34
C GLY A 288 -12.55 7.67 8.92
N GLN A 289 -11.39 7.80 9.54
CA GLN A 289 -10.19 7.03 9.20
C GLN A 289 -10.46 5.51 9.25
N ASP A 290 -10.21 4.82 8.14
CA ASP A 290 -10.16 3.35 8.00
C ASP A 290 -11.48 2.60 8.27
N VAL A 291 -12.52 3.30 8.73
CA VAL A 291 -13.79 2.70 9.15
C VAL A 291 -14.43 1.92 8.02
N HIS A 292 -14.45 2.49 6.81
CA HIS A 292 -15.11 1.87 5.67
C HIS A 292 -14.24 0.77 5.06
N THR A 293 -12.93 1.00 4.94
CA THR A 293 -11.95 -0.02 4.51
C THR A 293 -12.05 -1.29 5.37
N VAL A 294 -11.98 -1.15 6.69
CA VAL A 294 -12.07 -2.27 7.63
C VAL A 294 -13.43 -2.98 7.54
N LYS A 295 -14.52 -2.24 7.33
CA LYS A 295 -15.87 -2.80 7.19
C LYS A 295 -16.00 -3.61 5.90
N VAL A 296 -15.56 -3.08 4.76
CA VAL A 296 -15.59 -3.79 3.47
C VAL A 296 -14.78 -5.09 3.55
N VAL A 297 -13.56 -5.04 4.08
CA VAL A 297 -12.70 -6.23 4.16
C VAL A 297 -13.30 -7.31 5.07
N LYS A 298 -13.88 -6.94 6.21
CA LYS A 298 -14.61 -7.89 7.08
C LYS A 298 -15.78 -8.56 6.34
N GLU A 299 -16.53 -7.81 5.55
CA GLU A 299 -17.63 -8.35 4.76
C GLU A 299 -17.13 -9.29 3.66
N LEU A 300 -16.00 -9.00 3.00
CA LEU A 300 -15.40 -9.86 1.98
C LEU A 300 -14.91 -11.19 2.59
N ILE A 301 -14.10 -11.17 3.64
CA ILE A 301 -13.55 -12.41 4.22
C ILE A 301 -14.65 -13.31 4.80
N LYS A 302 -15.74 -12.73 5.32
CA LYS A 302 -16.92 -13.47 5.78
C LYS A 302 -17.62 -14.24 4.65
N ARG A 303 -17.47 -13.77 3.41
CA ARG A 303 -18.01 -14.39 2.18
C ARG A 303 -17.01 -15.33 1.51
N ASP A 304 -16.02 -15.83 2.25
CA ASP A 304 -14.97 -16.74 1.75
C ASP A 304 -14.14 -16.12 0.60
N ILE A 305 -13.97 -14.80 0.60
CA ILE A 305 -13.13 -14.08 -0.37
C ILE A 305 -11.78 -13.79 0.25
N LEU A 306 -10.70 -14.25 -0.40
CA LEU A 306 -9.33 -13.94 -0.01
C LEU A 306 -9.01 -12.49 -0.38
N VAL A 307 -8.43 -11.72 0.53
CA VAL A 307 -8.05 -10.33 0.28
C VAL A 307 -6.52 -10.20 0.25
N LEU A 308 -6.00 -9.59 -0.81
CA LEU A 308 -4.61 -9.14 -0.92
C LEU A 308 -4.59 -7.63 -0.70
N SER A 309 -4.09 -7.16 0.44
CA SER A 309 -4.14 -5.75 0.82
C SER A 309 -2.85 -5.01 0.50
N MET A 310 -2.97 -3.82 -0.09
CA MET A 310 -1.86 -2.97 -0.55
C MET A 310 -2.08 -1.51 -0.14
N GLY A 311 -0.99 -0.75 -0.07
CA GLY A 311 -0.99 0.70 0.19
C GLY A 311 -1.40 1.07 1.62
N CYS A 312 -1.81 2.32 1.84
CA CYS A 312 -2.29 2.78 3.15
C CYS A 312 -3.49 1.98 3.70
N GLY A 313 -4.31 1.39 2.85
CA GLY A 313 -5.36 0.46 3.29
C GLY A 313 -4.82 -0.86 3.84
N ASN A 314 -3.63 -1.30 3.40
CA ASN A 314 -2.93 -2.44 4.02
C ASN A 314 -2.61 -2.14 5.48
N ALA A 315 -2.04 -0.96 5.74
CA ALA A 315 -1.77 -0.50 7.10
C ALA A 315 -3.05 -0.42 7.95
N ALA A 316 -4.16 0.06 7.37
CA ALA A 316 -5.46 0.09 8.04
C ALA A 316 -5.91 -1.30 8.53
N VAL A 317 -5.80 -2.32 7.67
CA VAL A 317 -6.23 -3.69 8.01
C VAL A 317 -5.21 -4.44 8.88
N GLN A 318 -3.93 -4.07 8.83
CA GLN A 318 -2.91 -4.53 9.78
C GLN A 318 -3.22 -4.01 11.19
N VAL A 319 -3.42 -2.69 11.35
CA VAL A 319 -3.77 -2.07 12.64
C VAL A 319 -5.10 -2.59 13.18
N ALA A 320 -6.09 -2.83 12.31
CA ALA A 320 -7.36 -3.43 12.69
C ALA A 320 -7.29 -4.93 13.05
N GLY A 321 -6.10 -5.53 12.98
CA GLY A 321 -5.82 -6.93 13.32
C GLY A 321 -6.43 -7.93 12.35
N LEU A 322 -6.64 -7.56 11.08
CA LEU A 322 -7.15 -8.46 10.03
C LEU A 322 -6.02 -9.25 9.34
N CYS A 323 -4.79 -8.76 9.41
CA CYS A 323 -3.58 -9.46 8.95
C CYS A 323 -2.95 -10.36 10.05
N SER A 324 -3.61 -10.56 11.19
CA SER A 324 -3.20 -11.54 12.21
C SER A 324 -3.81 -12.92 11.90
N PRO A 325 -3.10 -14.05 12.11
CA PRO A 325 -3.67 -15.38 11.94
C PRO A 325 -4.94 -15.63 12.78
N LYS A 326 -5.11 -14.88 13.88
CA LYS A 326 -6.33 -14.91 14.72
C LYS A 326 -7.57 -14.40 13.96
N ALA A 327 -7.39 -13.59 12.92
CA ALA A 327 -8.48 -13.02 12.13
C ALA A 327 -9.25 -14.08 11.31
N LYS A 328 -8.72 -15.30 11.17
CA LYS A 328 -9.44 -16.43 10.52
C LYS A 328 -10.82 -16.70 11.14
N GLU A 329 -11.00 -16.36 12.42
CA GLU A 329 -12.31 -16.47 13.10
C GLU A 329 -13.37 -15.49 12.55
N LYS A 330 -12.94 -14.47 11.79
CA LYS A 330 -13.82 -13.51 11.11
C LYS A 330 -14.14 -13.93 9.67
N ALA A 331 -13.44 -14.94 9.15
CA ALA A 331 -13.64 -15.43 7.80
C ALA A 331 -14.84 -16.40 7.71
N GLY A 332 -15.35 -16.60 6.50
CA GLY A 332 -16.31 -17.66 6.21
C GLY A 332 -15.68 -19.05 6.42
N PRO A 333 -16.50 -20.11 6.45
CA PRO A 333 -16.04 -21.46 6.78
C PRO A 333 -14.99 -22.01 5.80
N GLY A 334 -15.09 -21.67 4.51
CA GLY A 334 -14.15 -22.13 3.49
C GLY A 334 -12.78 -21.49 3.64
N LEU A 335 -12.75 -20.16 3.70
CA LEU A 335 -11.51 -19.39 3.84
C LEU A 335 -10.86 -19.65 5.20
N LYS A 336 -11.66 -19.80 6.26
CA LYS A 336 -11.17 -20.19 7.58
C LYS A 336 -10.40 -21.51 7.53
N ALA A 337 -10.95 -22.54 6.87
CA ALA A 337 -10.29 -23.84 6.74
C ALA A 337 -8.96 -23.74 5.97
N VAL A 338 -8.90 -22.91 4.92
CA VAL A 338 -7.65 -22.66 4.18
C VAL A 338 -6.61 -21.96 5.06
N CYS A 339 -7.01 -20.92 5.79
CA CYS A 339 -6.15 -20.21 6.73
C CYS A 339 -5.61 -21.13 7.84
N GLU A 340 -6.43 -22.06 8.35
CA GLU A 340 -5.99 -23.05 9.34
C GLU A 340 -4.98 -24.05 8.77
N ALA A 341 -5.19 -24.51 7.53
CA ALA A 341 -4.30 -25.45 6.88
C ALA A 341 -2.93 -24.84 6.54
N LEU A 342 -2.90 -23.56 6.14
CA LEU A 342 -1.68 -22.87 5.73
C LEU A 342 -1.02 -22.05 6.84
N GLY A 343 -1.69 -21.85 7.98
CA GLY A 343 -1.19 -20.99 9.05
C GLY A 343 -1.18 -19.50 8.70
N THR A 344 -1.98 -19.07 7.71
CA THR A 344 -2.00 -17.70 7.18
C THR A 344 -3.22 -16.90 7.67
N PRO A 345 -3.15 -15.55 7.68
CA PRO A 345 -4.34 -14.71 7.87
C PRO A 345 -5.28 -14.77 6.66
N PRO A 346 -6.58 -14.41 6.82
CA PRO A 346 -7.53 -14.29 5.71
C PRO A 346 -7.33 -13.04 4.84
N VAL A 347 -6.50 -12.10 5.32
CA VAL A 347 -6.05 -10.91 4.60
C VAL A 347 -4.54 -10.97 4.52
N LEU A 348 -3.99 -11.09 3.31
CA LEU A 348 -2.56 -11.17 3.09
C LEU A 348 -2.03 -9.75 2.81
N SER A 349 -1.13 -9.28 3.68
CA SER A 349 -0.44 -8.01 3.49
C SER A 349 0.53 -8.12 2.31
N TYR A 350 0.09 -7.60 1.16
CA TYR A 350 0.75 -7.72 -0.14
C TYR A 350 1.61 -6.49 -0.50
N GLY A 351 1.84 -5.59 0.46
CA GLY A 351 2.82 -4.52 0.36
C GLY A 351 2.21 -3.14 0.16
N THR A 352 2.79 -2.35 -0.74
CA THR A 352 2.52 -0.91 -0.94
C THR A 352 1.63 -0.64 -2.16
N CYS A 353 1.34 0.62 -2.48
CA CYS A 353 0.59 0.92 -3.71
C CYS A 353 1.36 0.50 -4.97
N THR A 354 2.70 0.47 -4.93
CA THR A 354 3.53 0.09 -6.08
C THR A 354 3.50 -1.41 -6.37
N ASP A 355 3.10 -2.23 -5.40
CA ASP A 355 2.81 -3.66 -5.60
C ASP A 355 1.61 -3.93 -6.54
N THR A 356 0.87 -2.90 -6.96
CA THR A 356 -0.15 -2.99 -8.03
C THR A 356 0.43 -3.53 -9.35
N GLY A 357 1.69 -3.23 -9.65
CA GLY A 357 2.41 -3.83 -10.78
C GLY A 357 2.65 -5.34 -10.57
N ARG A 358 3.05 -5.72 -9.35
CA ARG A 358 3.36 -7.11 -8.96
C ARG A 358 2.11 -8.00 -8.95
N ILE A 359 0.97 -7.51 -8.45
CA ILE A 359 -0.28 -8.29 -8.45
C ILE A 359 -0.79 -8.58 -9.87
N ALA A 360 -0.49 -7.71 -10.85
CA ALA A 360 -0.83 -7.97 -12.26
C ALA A 360 -0.12 -9.22 -12.81
N ASP A 361 1.12 -9.47 -12.38
CA ASP A 361 1.88 -10.68 -12.73
C ASP A 361 1.35 -11.92 -12.02
N LEU A 362 0.92 -11.82 -10.75
CA LEU A 362 0.23 -12.91 -10.06
C LEU A 362 -1.08 -13.27 -10.78
N ILE A 363 -1.87 -12.27 -11.21
CA ILE A 363 -3.11 -12.49 -11.98
C ILE A 363 -2.80 -13.19 -13.31
N HIS A 364 -1.70 -12.82 -13.98
CA HIS A 364 -1.25 -13.53 -15.18
C HIS A 364 -0.88 -14.99 -14.89
N ALA A 365 -0.16 -15.26 -13.80
CA ALA A 365 0.19 -16.62 -13.40
C ALA A 365 -1.05 -17.48 -13.09
N VAL A 366 -2.06 -16.91 -12.42
CA VAL A 366 -3.36 -17.57 -12.20
C VAL A 366 -4.08 -17.84 -13.52
N SER A 367 -4.09 -16.88 -14.44
CA SER A 367 -4.67 -17.03 -15.79
C SER A 367 -4.07 -18.21 -16.55
N GLU A 368 -2.74 -18.31 -16.59
CA GLU A 368 -2.03 -19.40 -17.27
C GLU A 368 -2.29 -20.75 -16.60
N ALA A 369 -2.25 -20.79 -15.26
CA ALA A 369 -2.48 -22.01 -14.51
C ALA A 369 -3.94 -22.52 -14.60
N LEU A 370 -4.89 -21.65 -14.97
CA LEU A 370 -6.26 -22.03 -15.34
C LEU A 370 -6.44 -22.36 -16.83
N GLY A 371 -5.34 -22.56 -17.59
CA GLY A 371 -5.39 -22.91 -19.01
C GLY A 371 -5.54 -21.69 -19.93
N GLY A 372 -5.08 -20.52 -19.50
CA GLY A 372 -5.12 -19.29 -20.29
C GLY A 372 -6.47 -18.57 -20.26
N VAL A 373 -7.20 -18.67 -19.14
CA VAL A 373 -8.48 -17.97 -18.94
C VAL A 373 -8.25 -16.46 -19.03
N PRO A 374 -9.00 -15.71 -19.87
CA PRO A 374 -8.84 -14.25 -19.96
C PRO A 374 -9.04 -13.56 -18.60
N VAL A 375 -8.28 -12.49 -18.33
CA VAL A 375 -8.36 -11.73 -17.07
C VAL A 375 -9.80 -11.33 -16.69
N PRO A 376 -10.64 -10.80 -17.61
CA PRO A 376 -12.04 -10.46 -17.28
C PRO A 376 -12.92 -11.64 -16.89
N ASP A 377 -12.46 -12.87 -17.12
CA ASP A 377 -13.19 -14.10 -16.82
C ASP A 377 -12.70 -14.78 -15.54
N LEU A 378 -11.66 -14.25 -14.89
CA LEU A 378 -11.18 -14.74 -13.60
C LEU A 378 -12.15 -14.34 -12.47
N PRO A 379 -12.34 -15.18 -11.44
CA PRO A 379 -13.14 -14.85 -10.25
C PRO A 379 -12.36 -13.92 -9.31
N MET A 380 -12.06 -12.71 -9.82
CA MET A 380 -11.21 -11.71 -9.18
C MET A 380 -11.80 -10.31 -9.31
N ALA A 381 -11.52 -9.45 -8.34
CA ALA A 381 -11.89 -8.04 -8.40
C ALA A 381 -10.82 -7.14 -7.78
N ALA A 382 -10.81 -5.88 -8.17
CA ALA A 382 -10.09 -4.80 -7.53
C ALA A 382 -11.03 -4.01 -6.61
N ALA A 383 -10.52 -3.54 -5.48
CA ALA A 383 -11.27 -2.73 -4.53
C ALA A 383 -10.42 -1.56 -4.03
N ALA A 384 -10.99 -0.35 -4.08
CA ALA A 384 -10.48 0.84 -3.42
C ALA A 384 -11.60 1.40 -2.51
N PRO A 385 -11.78 0.84 -1.31
CA PRO A 385 -12.85 1.24 -0.39
C PRO A 385 -12.71 2.67 0.12
N GLU A 386 -11.49 3.14 0.27
CA GLU A 386 -11.19 4.53 0.58
C GLU A 386 -10.03 5.00 -0.29
N TYR A 387 -10.14 6.17 -0.88
CA TYR A 387 -9.01 6.79 -1.54
C TYR A 387 -9.06 8.31 -1.42
N MET A 388 -7.88 8.93 -1.57
CA MET A 388 -7.70 10.38 -1.53
C MET A 388 -6.72 10.81 -2.62
N GLU A 389 -5.58 10.11 -2.70
CA GLU A 389 -4.48 10.52 -3.56
C GLU A 389 -4.71 10.17 -5.05
N GLN A 390 -4.06 10.95 -5.93
CA GLN A 390 -4.08 10.73 -7.38
C GLN A 390 -3.50 9.35 -7.76
N LYS A 391 -2.60 8.79 -6.96
CA LYS A 391 -2.03 7.44 -7.16
C LYS A 391 -3.11 6.36 -7.20
N ALA A 392 -4.02 6.33 -6.22
CA ALA A 392 -5.13 5.39 -6.22
C ALA A 392 -6.07 5.56 -7.43
N THR A 393 -6.17 6.77 -7.98
CA THR A 393 -6.96 6.99 -9.21
C THR A 393 -6.33 6.29 -10.40
N ILE A 394 -5.01 6.37 -10.58
CA ILE A 394 -4.35 5.73 -11.71
C ILE A 394 -4.32 4.19 -11.58
N ASP A 395 -4.24 3.65 -10.35
CA ASP A 395 -4.36 2.21 -10.09
C ASP A 395 -5.76 1.69 -10.46
N ALA A 396 -6.82 2.43 -10.09
CA ALA A 396 -8.20 2.08 -10.48
C ALA A 396 -8.38 2.11 -12.01
N ILE A 397 -7.82 3.11 -12.68
CA ILE A 397 -7.84 3.21 -14.15
C ILE A 397 -7.04 2.07 -14.80
N PHE A 398 -5.90 1.68 -14.22
CA PHE A 398 -5.16 0.50 -14.65
C PHE A 398 -5.98 -0.78 -14.51
N ALA A 399 -6.67 -0.99 -13.38
CA ALA A 399 -7.55 -2.14 -13.19
C ALA A 399 -8.65 -2.22 -14.27
N LEU A 400 -9.24 -1.08 -14.66
CA LEU A 400 -10.19 -1.01 -15.77
C LEU A 400 -9.55 -1.35 -17.13
N ALA A 401 -8.33 -0.86 -17.38
CA ALA A 401 -7.57 -1.18 -18.59
C ALA A 401 -7.17 -2.66 -18.65
N PHE A 402 -6.92 -3.27 -17.48
CA PHE A 402 -6.54 -4.66 -17.32
C PHE A 402 -7.74 -5.60 -17.49
N GLY A 403 -8.97 -5.09 -17.26
CA GLY A 403 -10.20 -5.85 -17.48
C GLY A 403 -10.84 -6.37 -16.19
N LEU A 404 -10.51 -5.79 -15.04
CA LEU A 404 -11.05 -6.20 -13.75
C LEU A 404 -12.34 -5.46 -13.41
N TYR A 405 -13.20 -6.10 -12.62
CA TYR A 405 -14.21 -5.37 -11.86
C TYR A 405 -13.54 -4.55 -10.78
N THR A 406 -13.83 -3.25 -10.73
CA THR A 406 -13.17 -2.30 -9.85
C THR A 406 -14.20 -1.56 -9.01
N TYR A 407 -14.29 -1.95 -7.74
CA TYR A 407 -15.06 -1.23 -6.75
C TYR A 407 -14.29 0.01 -6.28
N VAL A 408 -14.95 1.17 -6.24
CA VAL A 408 -14.36 2.42 -5.75
C VAL A 408 -15.29 3.17 -4.79
N ASN A 409 -14.69 3.70 -3.73
CA ASN A 409 -15.30 4.66 -2.81
C ASN A 409 -14.18 5.53 -2.19
N PRO A 410 -14.36 6.86 -1.97
CA PRO A 410 -15.54 7.70 -2.22
C PRO A 410 -15.98 7.78 -3.70
N VAL A 411 -17.15 8.37 -3.95
CA VAL A 411 -17.63 8.62 -5.32
C VAL A 411 -16.59 9.46 -6.11
N PRO A 412 -16.11 9.00 -7.27
CA PRO A 412 -15.12 9.74 -8.05
C PRO A 412 -15.65 11.09 -8.57
N PRO A 413 -14.79 12.12 -8.69
CA PRO A 413 -15.17 13.46 -9.13
C PRO A 413 -15.43 13.54 -10.66
N VAL A 414 -16.17 12.57 -11.21
CA VAL A 414 -16.55 12.46 -12.62
C VAL A 414 -18.06 12.62 -12.84
N THR A 415 -18.84 12.75 -11.76
CA THR A 415 -20.32 12.77 -11.78
C THR A 415 -20.93 13.92 -12.58
N GLY A 416 -20.18 15.01 -12.81
CA GLY A 416 -20.59 16.10 -13.70
C GLY A 416 -20.61 15.75 -15.20
N GLY A 417 -19.99 14.63 -15.60
CA GLY A 417 -19.93 14.17 -16.99
C GLY A 417 -20.75 12.89 -17.20
N PRO A 418 -22.05 12.96 -17.51
CA PRO A 418 -22.91 11.77 -17.60
C PRO A 418 -22.43 10.75 -18.64
N ASN A 419 -21.86 11.21 -19.76
CA ASN A 419 -21.28 10.32 -20.77
C ASN A 419 -20.02 9.62 -20.27
N LEU A 420 -19.20 10.29 -19.45
CA LEU A 420 -18.01 9.69 -18.85
C LEU A 420 -18.40 8.70 -17.75
N VAL A 421 -19.41 9.01 -16.93
CA VAL A 421 -19.97 8.08 -15.95
C VAL A 421 -20.43 6.81 -16.65
N LYS A 422 -21.29 6.94 -17.67
CA LYS A 422 -21.78 5.80 -18.46
C LYS A 422 -20.64 5.01 -19.10
N LEU A 423 -19.60 5.70 -19.61
CA LEU A 423 -18.42 5.03 -20.14
C LEU A 423 -17.75 4.13 -19.08
N LEU A 424 -17.48 4.67 -17.89
CA LEU A 424 -16.74 3.97 -16.85
C LEU A 424 -17.57 2.88 -16.14
N THR A 425 -18.88 3.04 -16.00
CA THR A 425 -19.74 2.11 -15.23
C THR A 425 -20.48 1.10 -16.09
N GLU A 426 -20.61 1.33 -17.40
CA GLU A 426 -21.40 0.48 -18.31
C GLU A 426 -20.66 0.14 -19.61
N ASP A 427 -20.27 1.12 -20.41
CA ASP A 427 -19.77 0.85 -21.77
C ASP A 427 -18.38 0.18 -21.76
N ILE A 428 -17.57 0.43 -20.72
CA ILE A 428 -16.20 -0.11 -20.59
C ILE A 428 -16.17 -1.65 -20.58
N GLU A 429 -17.26 -2.31 -20.14
CA GLU A 429 -17.35 -3.77 -20.12
C GLU A 429 -17.24 -4.36 -21.54
N LYS A 430 -17.77 -3.66 -22.54
CA LYS A 430 -17.68 -4.07 -23.94
C LYS A 430 -16.32 -3.75 -24.57
N ILE A 431 -15.54 -2.88 -23.94
CA ILE A 431 -14.25 -2.40 -24.45
C ILE A 431 -13.10 -3.23 -23.86
N THR A 432 -13.05 -3.37 -22.53
CA THR A 432 -11.96 -4.08 -21.84
C THR A 432 -12.40 -5.34 -21.09
N GLY A 433 -13.71 -5.52 -20.87
CA GLY A 433 -14.26 -6.54 -19.97
C GLY A 433 -14.33 -6.11 -18.50
N ALA A 434 -13.82 -4.91 -18.17
CA ALA A 434 -13.88 -4.34 -16.84
C ALA A 434 -15.24 -3.74 -16.50
N LYS A 435 -15.40 -3.31 -15.25
CA LYS A 435 -16.52 -2.48 -14.82
C LYS A 435 -16.11 -1.65 -13.61
N MET A 436 -16.40 -0.34 -13.61
CA MET A 436 -16.36 0.46 -12.39
C MET A 436 -17.67 0.29 -11.63
N ASP A 437 -17.58 -0.05 -10.34
CA ASP A 437 -18.71 -0.08 -9.42
C ASP A 437 -18.50 0.97 -8.32
N VAL A 438 -19.51 1.82 -8.13
CA VAL A 438 -19.48 2.91 -7.14
C VAL A 438 -20.56 2.62 -6.11
N GLU A 439 -20.15 2.23 -4.91
CA GLU A 439 -21.07 1.88 -3.82
C GLU A 439 -20.52 2.38 -2.47
N THR A 440 -21.36 3.08 -1.74
CA THR A 440 -21.00 3.72 -0.47
C THR A 440 -21.32 2.84 0.74
N ASP A 441 -22.18 1.83 0.59
CA ASP A 441 -22.44 0.85 1.65
C ASP A 441 -21.50 -0.35 1.54
N ALA A 442 -20.74 -0.58 2.61
CA ALA A 442 -19.73 -1.65 2.62
C ALA A 442 -20.30 -3.07 2.41
N SER A 443 -21.50 -3.36 2.94
CA SER A 443 -22.11 -4.68 2.78
C SER A 443 -22.61 -4.88 1.36
N LYS A 444 -23.25 -3.87 0.76
CA LYS A 444 -23.65 -3.89 -0.65
C LYS A 444 -22.45 -3.97 -1.59
N ALA A 445 -21.38 -3.25 -1.32
CA ALA A 445 -20.15 -3.32 -2.10
C ALA A 445 -19.60 -4.75 -2.10
N ALA A 446 -19.54 -5.40 -0.92
CA ALA A 446 -19.13 -6.80 -0.80
C ALA A 446 -20.11 -7.76 -1.51
N ASP A 447 -21.42 -7.49 -1.47
CA ASP A 447 -22.42 -8.29 -2.20
C ASP A 447 -22.28 -8.15 -3.72
N ASN A 448 -22.01 -6.95 -4.24
CA ASN A 448 -21.78 -6.72 -5.66
C ASN A 448 -20.48 -7.40 -6.13
N ILE A 449 -19.40 -7.28 -5.35
CA ILE A 449 -18.13 -7.97 -5.61
C ILE A 449 -18.35 -9.49 -5.64
N LEU A 450 -19.04 -10.04 -4.65
CA LEU A 450 -19.36 -11.47 -4.62
C LEU A 450 -20.20 -11.86 -5.84
N ALA A 451 -21.25 -11.11 -6.18
CA ALA A 451 -22.09 -11.39 -7.34
C ALA A 451 -21.28 -11.39 -8.65
N HIS A 452 -20.33 -10.46 -8.80
CA HIS A 452 -19.39 -10.47 -9.92
C HIS A 452 -18.57 -11.75 -9.94
N ILE A 453 -17.89 -12.07 -8.83
CA ILE A 453 -17.06 -13.27 -8.68
C ILE A 453 -17.87 -14.54 -9.04
N GLU A 454 -19.07 -14.69 -8.49
CA GLU A 454 -19.95 -15.84 -8.75
C GLU A 454 -20.38 -15.95 -10.21
N SER A 455 -20.59 -14.82 -10.89
CA SER A 455 -20.88 -14.83 -12.32
C SER A 455 -19.71 -15.39 -13.14
N LYS A 456 -18.47 -15.08 -12.73
CA LYS A 456 -17.24 -15.57 -13.39
C LYS A 456 -17.02 -17.05 -13.10
N ARG A 457 -17.18 -17.47 -11.84
CA ARG A 457 -17.17 -18.89 -11.46
C ARG A 457 -18.15 -19.72 -12.30
N LYS A 458 -19.41 -19.29 -12.39
CA LYS A 458 -20.43 -19.95 -13.21
C LYS A 458 -20.05 -20.03 -14.69
N LYS A 459 -19.42 -18.97 -15.23
CA LYS A 459 -18.93 -18.97 -16.63
C LYS A 459 -17.80 -19.97 -16.85
N LEU A 460 -16.97 -20.21 -15.84
CA LEU A 460 -15.89 -21.21 -15.85
C LEU A 460 -16.38 -22.63 -15.51
N GLY A 461 -17.63 -22.79 -15.08
CA GLY A 461 -18.21 -24.08 -14.72
C GLY A 461 -17.81 -24.59 -13.32
N ILE A 462 -17.46 -23.66 -12.40
CA ILE A 462 -17.07 -23.93 -11.00
C ILE A 462 -17.95 -23.20 -9.99
#